data_AF-A0A357LGX8-F1
#
_entry.id   AF-A0A357LGX8-F1
#
_cell.length_a   1.000
_cell.length_b   1.000
_cell.length_c   1.000
_cell.angle_alpha   90.00
_cell.angle_beta   90.00
_cell.angle_gamma   90.00
#
_symmetry.space_group_name_H-M   'P 1'
#
loop_
_entity.id
_entity.type
_entity.pdbx_description
1 polymer ?
#
loop_
_entity_poly.entity_id
_entity_poly.type
_entity_poly.pdbx_seq_one_letter_code
_entity_poly.pdbx_strand_id
1 'polypeptide(L)'
;MSASERVAAKQVIAPFRSALYDFDPDDLRRALESVFAPDAVVRLAYPFETLEGPQSLVDKALSPLSDALPDLERRDAIVMAGRSTGGELWVGCRG
;
A
#
# COMPACT_ATOMS: atom_id res chain seq x y z
N MET A 1 -16.96 -11.22 10.95
CA MET A 1 -16.37 -9.88 11.13
C MET A 1 -17.47 -8.83 11.10
N SER A 2 -17.51 -7.95 12.10
CA SER A 2 -18.48 -6.87 12.24
C SER A 2 -18.23 -5.74 11.22
N ALA A 3 -19.20 -4.83 11.07
CA ALA A 3 -19.02 -3.65 10.23
C ALA A 3 -17.93 -2.71 10.77
N SER A 4 -17.85 -2.55 12.10
CA SER A 4 -16.85 -1.70 12.75
C SER A 4 -15.43 -2.24 12.53
N GLU A 5 -15.22 -3.56 12.65
CA GLU A 5 -13.93 -4.19 12.36
C GLU A 5 -13.48 -3.94 10.92
N ARG A 6 -14.40 -4.00 9.94
CA ARG A 6 -14.06 -3.69 8.53
C ARG A 6 -13.63 -2.25 8.35
N VAL A 7 -14.31 -1.31 9.00
CA VAL A 7 -13.95 0.11 8.92
C VAL A 7 -12.58 0.34 9.54
N ALA A 8 -12.33 -0.20 10.74
CA ALA A 8 -11.04 -0.09 11.41
C ALA A 8 -9.90 -0.66 10.55
N ALA A 9 -10.09 -1.85 9.96
CA ALA A 9 -9.07 -2.45 9.08
C ALA A 9 -8.72 -1.55 7.90
N LYS A 10 -9.71 -0.94 7.23
CA LYS A 10 -9.45 0.00 6.11
C LYS A 10 -8.71 1.26 6.57
N GLN A 11 -8.93 1.72 7.79
CA GLN A 11 -8.26 2.90 8.35
C GLN A 11 -6.77 2.66 8.60
N VAL A 12 -6.34 1.42 8.87
CA VAL A 12 -4.93 1.08 9.06
C VAL A 12 -4.08 1.50 7.86
N ILE A 13 -4.57 1.30 6.64
CA ILE A 13 -3.83 1.65 5.42
C ILE A 13 -4.17 3.03 4.85
N ALA A 14 -4.99 3.83 5.54
CA ALA A 14 -5.41 5.13 5.05
C ALA A 14 -4.23 6.10 4.78
N PRO A 15 -3.18 6.18 5.64
CA PRO A 15 -2.02 7.03 5.36
C PRO A 15 -1.32 6.65 4.06
N PHE A 16 -1.10 5.34 3.83
CA PHE A 16 -0.49 4.83 2.61
C PHE A 16 -1.32 5.16 1.37
N ARG A 17 -2.65 5.00 1.45
CA ARG A 17 -3.55 5.34 0.34
C ARG A 17 -3.57 6.83 0.03
N SER A 18 -3.53 7.67 1.05
CA SER A 18 -3.48 9.12 0.89
C SER A 18 -2.18 9.55 0.22
N ALA A 19 -1.04 9.02 0.69
CA ALA A 19 0.27 9.34 0.13
C ALA A 19 0.41 8.91 -1.34
N LEU A 20 -0.27 7.84 -1.76
CA LEU A 20 -0.30 7.42 -3.16
C LEU A 20 -1.26 8.21 -4.05
N TYR A 21 -2.25 8.89 -3.46
CA TYR A 21 -3.23 9.66 -4.23
C TYR A 21 -2.63 10.96 -4.73
N ASP A 22 -1.96 11.72 -3.86
CA ASP A 22 -1.25 12.96 -4.23
C ASP A 22 0.20 12.71 -4.69
N PHE A 23 0.68 11.49 -4.50
CA PHE A 23 2.05 11.00 -4.76
C PHE A 23 3.15 12.01 -4.40
N ASP A 24 3.49 12.03 -3.12
CA ASP A 24 4.72 12.66 -2.62
C ASP A 24 5.65 11.55 -2.09
N PRO A 25 6.87 11.38 -2.64
CA PRO A 25 7.78 10.34 -2.22
C PRO A 25 8.15 10.38 -0.73
N ASP A 26 8.26 11.56 -0.13
CA ASP A 26 8.68 11.72 1.27
C ASP A 26 7.52 11.46 2.23
N ASP A 27 6.30 11.88 1.89
CA ASP A 27 5.07 11.48 2.57
C ASP A 27 4.86 9.97 2.46
N LEU A 28 5.11 9.38 1.29
CA LEU A 28 4.95 7.95 1.07
C LEU A 28 5.93 7.14 1.91
N ARG A 29 7.21 7.52 1.98
CA ARG A 29 8.19 6.84 2.84
C ARG A 29 7.77 6.86 4.31
N ARG A 30 7.29 8.00 4.82
CA ARG A 30 6.75 8.12 6.19
C ARG A 30 5.49 7.29 6.39
N ALA A 31 4.59 7.26 5.41
CA ALA A 31 3.40 6.43 5.45
C ALA A 31 3.77 4.94 5.54
N LEU A 32 4.76 4.49 4.78
CA LEU A 32 5.24 3.10 4.82
C LEU A 32 5.79 2.72 6.20
N GLU A 33 6.58 3.58 6.83
CA GLU A 33 7.09 3.34 8.20
C GLU A 33 5.96 3.21 9.24
N SER A 34 4.86 3.94 9.05
CA SER A 34 3.71 3.89 9.96
C SER A 34 2.77 2.70 9.74
N VAL A 35 2.69 2.19 8.50
CA VAL A 35 1.69 1.18 8.09
C VAL A 35 2.28 -0.22 7.99
N PHE A 36 3.55 -0.33 7.62
CA PHE A 36 4.22 -1.61 7.39
C PHE A 36 5.18 -1.94 8.53
N ALA A 37 5.24 -3.21 8.90
CA ALA A 37 6.36 -3.70 9.70
C ALA A 37 7.68 -3.55 8.91
N PRO A 38 8.82 -3.28 9.57
CA PRO A 38 10.10 -3.11 8.89
C PRO A 38 10.52 -4.31 8.01
N ASP A 39 10.08 -5.51 8.38
CA ASP A 39 10.32 -6.79 7.71
C ASP A 39 9.13 -7.28 6.86
N ALA A 40 8.13 -6.42 6.61
CA ALA A 40 6.97 -6.80 5.83
C ALA A 40 7.37 -7.20 4.39
N VAL A 41 6.88 -8.37 3.96
CA VAL A 41 7.17 -8.88 2.61
C VAL A 41 6.30 -8.18 1.58
N VAL A 42 6.92 -7.46 0.66
CA VAL A 42 6.24 -6.81 -0.47
C VAL A 42 6.38 -7.68 -1.72
N ARG A 43 5.25 -8.14 -2.25
CA ARG A 43 5.18 -8.97 -3.45
C ARG A 43 4.48 -8.20 -4.58
N LEU A 44 5.19 -8.02 -5.67
CA LEU A 44 4.75 -7.41 -6.91
C LEU A 44 4.77 -8.42 -8.05
N ALA A 45 4.22 -8.03 -9.20
CA ALA A 45 4.31 -8.83 -10.42
C ALA A 45 5.74 -8.81 -11.01
N TYR A 46 6.00 -9.70 -11.97
CA TYR A 46 7.18 -9.58 -12.84
C TYR A 46 7.20 -8.19 -13.51
N PRO A 47 8.36 -7.50 -13.58
CA PRO A 47 9.72 -7.98 -13.28
C PRO A 47 10.22 -7.68 -11.85
N PHE A 48 9.37 -7.20 -10.95
CA PHE A 48 9.79 -6.79 -9.60
C PHE A 48 9.78 -7.93 -8.58
N GLU A 49 8.83 -8.86 -8.71
CA GLU A 49 8.72 -10.07 -7.88
C GLU A 49 8.64 -9.77 -6.37
N THR A 50 9.60 -10.22 -5.55
CA THR A 50 9.59 -9.97 -4.09
C THR A 50 10.65 -8.93 -3.75
N LEU A 51 10.23 -7.87 -3.06
CA LEU A 51 11.12 -6.79 -2.63
C LEU A 51 11.56 -6.96 -1.17
N GLU A 52 12.77 -6.49 -0.87
CA GLU A 52 13.36 -6.48 0.47
C GLU A 52 12.80 -5.31 1.28
N GLY A 53 11.63 -5.53 1.89
CA GLY A 53 10.98 -4.61 2.80
C GLY A 53 10.16 -3.48 2.14
N PRO A 54 9.42 -2.69 2.94
CA PRO A 54 8.50 -1.66 2.44
C PRO A 54 9.18 -0.55 1.64
N GLN A 55 10.34 -0.07 2.09
CA GLN A 55 11.04 1.05 1.44
C GLN A 55 11.48 0.71 0.01
N SER A 56 11.81 -0.57 -0.25
CA SER A 56 12.12 -1.05 -1.60
C SER A 56 10.94 -0.86 -2.58
N LEU A 57 9.69 -0.78 -2.11
CA LEU A 57 8.54 -0.45 -2.96
C LEU A 57 8.70 0.96 -3.58
N VAL A 58 9.18 1.93 -2.81
CA VAL A 58 9.43 3.29 -3.30
C VAL A 58 10.64 3.26 -4.23
N ASP A 59 11.76 2.72 -3.76
CA ASP A 59 13.04 2.84 -4.46
C ASP A 59 13.08 2.05 -5.78
N LYS A 60 12.43 0.88 -5.84
CA LYS A 60 12.52 -0.03 -6.99
C LYS A 60 11.34 0.08 -7.96
N ALA A 61 10.14 0.42 -7.46
CA ALA A 61 8.94 0.40 -8.29
C ALA A 61 8.36 1.79 -8.52
N LEU A 62 8.17 2.59 -7.46
CA LEU A 62 7.41 3.83 -7.55
C LEU A 62 8.25 5.05 -7.98
N SER A 63 9.49 5.19 -7.50
CA SER A 63 10.35 6.31 -7.89
C SER A 63 10.72 6.29 -9.39
N PRO A 64 11.10 5.14 -9.99
CA PRO A 64 11.33 5.10 -11.44
C PRO A 64 10.06 5.39 -12.24
N LEU A 65 8.89 5.01 -11.69
CA LEU A 65 7.61 5.28 -12.32
C LEU A 65 7.24 6.76 -12.25
N SER A 66 7.48 7.44 -11.14
CA SER A 66 7.23 8.88 -11.01
C SER A 66 8.15 9.72 -11.87
N ASP A 67 9.39 9.27 -12.10
CA ASP A 67 10.30 9.94 -13.03
C ASP A 67 9.76 9.89 -14.48
N ALA A 68 9.07 8.80 -14.83
CA ALA A 68 8.44 8.62 -16.15
C ALA A 68 7.04 9.24 -16.27
N LEU A 69 6.32 9.34 -15.14
CA LEU A 69 4.96 9.88 -15.02
C LEU A 69 4.93 10.96 -13.91
N PRO A 70 5.21 12.23 -14.26
CA PRO A 70 5.34 13.30 -13.26
C PRO A 70 4.06 13.60 -12.46
N ASP A 71 2.89 13.20 -12.97
CA ASP A 71 1.58 13.31 -12.33
C ASP A 71 1.07 11.94 -11.83
N LEU A 72 2.00 11.06 -11.46
CA LEU A 72 1.67 9.73 -10.95
C LEU A 72 0.68 9.84 -9.78
N GLU A 73 -0.43 9.12 -9.88
CA GLU A 73 -1.40 9.00 -8.81
C GLU A 73 -1.99 7.60 -8.79
N ARG A 74 -2.35 7.12 -7.59
CA ARG A 74 -3.11 5.87 -7.43
C ARG A 74 -4.45 6.15 -6.77
N ARG A 75 -5.51 6.07 -7.57
CA ARG A 75 -6.90 6.26 -7.10
C ARG A 75 -7.54 4.91 -6.82
N ASP A 76 -7.92 4.66 -5.57
CA ASP A 76 -8.66 3.45 -5.24
C ASP A 76 -10.17 3.63 -5.47
N ALA A 77 -10.72 2.94 -6.47
CA ALA A 77 -12.15 2.93 -6.75
C ALA A 77 -12.95 2.06 -5.75
N ILE A 78 -12.35 0.95 -5.29
CA ILE A 78 -12.99 0.03 -4.33
C ILE A 78 -11.99 -0.36 -3.25
N VAL A 79 -12.43 -0.27 -1.99
CA VAL A 79 -11.65 -0.72 -0.82
C VAL A 79 -12.47 -1.71 -0.03
N MET A 80 -11.97 -2.94 0.07
CA MET A 80 -12.61 -4.04 0.78
C MET A 80 -11.73 -4.47 1.95
N ALA A 81 -12.36 -4.94 3.02
CA ALA A 81 -11.65 -5.56 4.14
C ALA A 81 -12.38 -6.83 4.55
N GLY A 82 -11.59 -7.85 4.91
CA GLY A 82 -12.06 -9.20 5.13
C GLY A 82 -11.23 -9.92 6.19
N ARG A 83 -11.63 -11.16 6.48
CA ARG A 83 -10.73 -12.17 7.02
C ARG A 83 -10.39 -13.16 5.91
N SER A 84 -9.17 -13.67 5.90
CA SER A 84 -8.75 -14.77 5.03
C SER A 84 -9.47 -16.07 5.46
N THR A 85 -9.22 -17.16 4.74
CA THR A 85 -9.62 -18.51 5.20
C THR A 85 -8.94 -18.89 6.52
N GLY A 86 -7.72 -18.39 6.79
CA GLY A 86 -6.98 -18.60 8.04
C GLY A 86 -7.40 -17.67 9.19
N GLY A 87 -8.27 -16.70 8.93
CA GLY A 87 -8.77 -15.75 9.92
C GLY A 87 -7.96 -14.45 10.03
N GLU A 88 -6.84 -14.31 9.32
CA GLU A 88 -6.05 -13.08 9.28
C GLU A 88 -6.85 -11.93 8.63
N LEU A 89 -6.67 -10.71 9.14
CA LEU A 89 -7.27 -9.52 8.55
C LEU A 89 -6.56 -9.17 7.24
N TRP A 90 -7.34 -8.80 6.22
CA TRP A 90 -6.79 -8.28 4.97
C TRP A 90 -7.58 -7.05 4.51
N VAL A 91 -6.89 -6.19 3.77
CA VAL A 91 -7.48 -5.05 3.06
C VAL A 91 -7.06 -5.15 1.60
N GLY A 92 -8.03 -5.01 0.69
CA GLY A 92 -7.81 -5.04 -0.75
C GLY A 92 -8.25 -3.73 -1.38
N CYS A 93 -7.37 -3.17 -2.21
CA CYS A 93 -7.61 -1.96 -2.98
C CYS A 93 -7.68 -2.30 -4.46
N ARG A 94 -8.74 -1.84 -5.14
CA ARG A 94 -8.79 -1.80 -6.60
C ARG A 94 -8.52 -0.36 -7.04
N GLY A 95 -7.45 -0.17 -7.79
CA GLY A 95 -7.21 1.02 -8.61
C GLY A 95 -7.75 0.87 -10.02
#